data_AF-A0A7L8UIS1-F1
#
_entry.id   AF-A0A7L8UIS1-F1
#
_cell.length_a   1.000
_cell.length_b   1.000
_cell.length_c   1.000
_cell.angle_alpha   90.00
_cell.angle_beta   90.00
_cell.angle_gamma   90.00
#
_symmetry.space_group_name_H-M   'P 1'
#
loop_
_entity.id
_entity.type
_entity.pdbx_description
1 polymer ?
#
loop_
_entity_poly.entity_id
_entity_poly.type
_entity_poly.pdbx_seq_one_letter_code
_entity_poly.pdbx_strand_id
1 'polypeptide(L)'
;MQINGRLSNLRDNLLLSANRCPYCGILPADELDHYLPRSIFKGISVYCRNLIPICNKCNNSKRTASGVNNSFFHAYFEKLPAIPVFVCETNFNNNMLVINYKVDKKHIKPDLGNKLDFQFTRTKLNNRLIKESNDYLFDLKASIELMYDSDNDNGVKKLLLKNHTDQSTKFGINFWKTAFLLSLSKCDDFCKGGFIEHFKKK
;
A
#
# COMPACT_ATOMS: atom_id res chain seq x y z
N MET A 1 -27.45 18.57 -19.45
CA MET A 1 -27.20 17.11 -19.28
C MET A 1 -26.18 16.69 -20.32
N GLN A 2 -25.17 15.87 -19.98
CA GLN A 2 -24.07 15.54 -20.91
C GLN A 2 -24.59 14.78 -22.13
N ILE A 3 -24.51 15.40 -23.31
CA ILE A 3 -24.83 14.75 -24.59
C ILE A 3 -23.62 13.90 -24.99
N ASN A 4 -23.83 12.61 -25.26
CA ASN A 4 -22.84 11.66 -25.80
C ASN A 4 -21.56 11.44 -24.99
N GLY A 5 -21.62 11.55 -23.65
CA GLY A 5 -20.48 11.16 -22.81
C GLY A 5 -19.17 11.90 -23.14
N ARG A 6 -19.20 13.19 -23.52
CA ARG A 6 -18.01 13.99 -23.90
C ARG A 6 -16.81 13.94 -22.92
N LEU A 7 -17.01 13.47 -21.69
CA LEU A 7 -15.96 13.30 -20.68
C LEU A 7 -15.56 11.82 -20.44
N SER A 8 -16.11 10.85 -21.19
CA SER A 8 -15.74 9.42 -21.07
C SER A 8 -14.26 9.25 -21.34
N ASN A 9 -13.73 9.84 -22.42
CA ASN A 9 -12.31 9.76 -22.76
C ASN A 9 -11.43 10.30 -21.63
N LEU A 10 -11.82 11.41 -20.97
CA LEU A 10 -11.08 11.94 -19.84
C LEU A 10 -11.11 10.96 -18.66
N ARG A 11 -12.29 10.42 -18.34
CA ARG A 11 -12.47 9.45 -17.25
C ARG A 11 -11.61 8.21 -17.49
N ASP A 12 -11.68 7.64 -18.69
CA ASP A 12 -10.99 6.42 -19.06
C ASP A 12 -9.47 6.64 -19.02
N ASN A 13 -8.99 7.77 -19.56
CA ASN A 13 -7.57 8.13 -19.50
C ASN A 13 -7.07 8.27 -18.05
N LEU A 14 -7.85 8.88 -17.16
CA LEU A 14 -7.47 9.02 -15.75
C LEU A 14 -7.44 7.67 -15.02
N LEU A 15 -8.42 6.79 -15.26
CA LEU A 15 -8.43 5.45 -14.67
C LEU A 15 -7.26 4.60 -15.19
N LEU A 16 -6.98 4.64 -16.51
CA LEU A 16 -5.85 3.94 -17.12
C LEU A 16 -4.49 4.45 -16.61
N SER A 17 -4.41 5.70 -16.16
CA SER A 17 -3.16 6.25 -15.60
C SER A 17 -2.75 5.63 -14.25
N ALA A 18 -3.65 4.90 -13.59
CA ALA A 18 -3.42 4.31 -12.28
C ALA A 18 -3.93 2.86 -12.19
N ASN A 19 -3.07 1.90 -12.50
CA ASN A 19 -3.40 0.46 -12.37
C ASN A 19 -3.75 0.04 -10.94
N ARG A 20 -3.35 0.81 -9.92
CA ARG A 20 -3.66 0.58 -8.51
C ARG A 20 -4.10 1.87 -7.85
N CYS A 21 -5.00 1.74 -6.89
CA CYS A 21 -5.41 2.84 -6.02
C CYS A 21 -4.18 3.41 -5.29
N PRO A 22 -3.85 4.70 -5.45
CA PRO A 22 -2.66 5.34 -4.87
C PRO A 22 -2.73 5.43 -3.34
N TYR A 23 -3.92 5.25 -2.77
CA TYR A 23 -4.13 5.32 -1.32
C TYR A 23 -3.93 4.01 -0.57
N CYS A 24 -4.09 2.86 -1.23
CA CYS A 24 -3.86 1.57 -0.59
C CYS A 24 -2.81 0.71 -1.28
N GLY A 25 -2.59 0.88 -2.59
CA GLY A 25 -1.69 0.02 -3.37
C GLY A 25 -2.15 -1.44 -3.49
N ILE A 26 -3.40 -1.75 -3.11
CA ILE A 26 -3.97 -3.11 -3.11
C ILE A 26 -4.82 -3.32 -4.35
N LEU A 27 -5.97 -2.64 -4.40
CA LEU A 27 -6.99 -2.82 -5.43
C LEU A 27 -6.73 -1.91 -6.64
N PRO A 28 -7.23 -2.27 -7.83
CA PRO A 28 -7.30 -1.37 -8.98
C PRO A 28 -7.98 -0.05 -8.65
N ALA A 29 -7.62 1.03 -9.35
CA ALA A 29 -8.39 2.26 -9.33
C ALA A 29 -9.56 2.13 -10.32
N ASP A 30 -10.77 1.98 -9.81
CA ASP A 30 -12.01 1.78 -10.58
C ASP A 30 -12.95 2.99 -10.54
N GLU A 31 -12.64 3.98 -9.70
CA GLU A 31 -13.40 5.20 -9.50
C GLU A 31 -12.54 6.46 -9.59
N LEU A 32 -13.18 7.60 -9.85
CA LEU A 32 -12.57 8.92 -9.72
C LEU A 32 -13.23 9.66 -8.57
N ASP A 33 -12.43 10.04 -7.58
CA ASP A 33 -12.88 10.84 -6.45
C ASP A 33 -12.41 12.28 -6.57
N HIS A 34 -13.24 13.21 -6.09
CA HIS A 34 -12.85 14.62 -6.05
C HIS A 34 -12.00 14.86 -4.80
N TYR A 35 -10.76 15.33 -4.97
CA TYR A 35 -9.93 15.71 -3.83
C TYR A 35 -10.57 16.85 -3.04
N LEU A 36 -10.87 17.96 -3.73
CA LEU A 36 -11.65 19.08 -3.23
C LEU A 36 -13.15 18.85 -3.49
N PRO A 37 -14.03 18.98 -2.49
CA PRO A 37 -15.44 18.65 -2.61
C PRO A 37 -16.14 19.42 -3.74
N ARG A 38 -16.79 18.68 -4.67
CA ARG A 38 -17.55 19.24 -5.78
C ARG A 38 -18.66 20.21 -5.35
N SER A 39 -19.27 19.98 -4.18
CA SER A 39 -20.33 20.84 -3.64
C SER A 39 -19.87 22.27 -3.37
N ILE A 40 -18.60 22.42 -2.97
CA ILE A 40 -17.95 23.70 -2.62
C ILE A 40 -17.19 24.24 -3.84
N PHE A 41 -16.41 23.39 -4.52
CA PHE A 41 -15.49 23.77 -5.58
C PHE A 41 -16.00 23.38 -6.98
N LYS A 42 -17.19 23.86 -7.36
CA LYS A 42 -17.87 23.48 -8.61
C LYS A 42 -17.02 23.73 -9.87
N GLY A 43 -16.31 24.87 -9.92
CA GLY A 43 -15.52 25.30 -11.09
C GLY A 43 -14.34 24.37 -11.43
N ILE A 44 -13.84 23.61 -10.48
CA ILE A 44 -12.73 22.65 -10.67
C ILE A 44 -13.20 21.19 -10.56
N SER A 45 -14.51 20.94 -10.63
CA SER A 45 -15.05 19.59 -10.51
C SER A 45 -14.61 18.66 -11.65
N VAL A 46 -14.38 19.20 -12.84
CA VAL A 46 -13.85 18.46 -14.00
C VAL A 46 -12.35 18.65 -14.21
N TYR A 47 -11.67 19.36 -13.29
CA TYR A 47 -10.23 19.56 -13.38
C TYR A 47 -9.51 18.25 -13.09
N CYS A 48 -8.71 17.76 -14.04
CA CYS A 48 -8.08 16.45 -13.97
C CYS A 48 -7.27 16.24 -12.68
N ARG A 49 -6.56 17.28 -12.20
CA ARG A 49 -5.76 17.16 -10.98
C ARG A 49 -6.59 17.22 -9.68
N ASN A 50 -7.88 17.55 -9.77
CA ASN A 50 -8.82 17.41 -8.67
C ASN A 50 -9.51 16.02 -8.66
N LEU A 51 -9.32 15.21 -9.70
CA LEU A 51 -9.90 13.87 -9.83
C LEU A 51 -8.83 12.82 -9.55
N ILE A 52 -8.93 12.12 -8.42
CA ILE A 52 -7.99 11.08 -7.99
C ILE A 52 -8.56 9.70 -8.38
N PRO A 53 -7.87 8.92 -9.23
CA PRO A 53 -8.14 7.50 -9.41
C PRO A 53 -8.02 6.79 -8.09
N ILE A 54 -9.06 6.08 -7.67
CA ILE A 54 -9.18 5.46 -6.36
C ILE A 54 -9.97 4.16 -6.48
N CYS A 55 -9.78 3.23 -5.54
CA CYS A 55 -10.66 2.07 -5.42
C CYS A 55 -11.92 2.40 -4.63
N ASN A 56 -13.04 1.75 -4.95
CA ASN A 56 -14.32 1.91 -4.26
C ASN A 56 -14.21 1.82 -2.71
N LYS A 57 -13.40 0.88 -2.20
CA LYS A 57 -13.20 0.71 -0.74
C LYS A 57 -12.58 1.94 -0.08
N CYS A 58 -11.54 2.52 -0.70
CA CYS A 58 -10.91 3.73 -0.18
C CYS A 58 -11.80 4.96 -0.36
N ASN A 59 -12.54 5.03 -1.47
CA ASN A 59 -13.47 6.13 -1.73
C ASN A 59 -14.59 6.19 -0.69
N ASN A 60 -15.21 5.06 -0.37
CA ASN A 60 -16.22 4.97 0.68
C ASN A 60 -15.68 5.31 2.07
N SER A 61 -14.45 4.88 2.39
CA SER A 61 -13.77 5.29 3.63
C SER A 61 -13.56 6.81 3.71
N LYS A 62 -13.18 7.45 2.60
CA LYS A 62 -12.97 8.90 2.53
C LYS A 62 -14.28 9.67 2.66
N ARG A 63 -15.33 9.31 1.92
CA ARG A 63 -16.64 10.00 1.92
C ARG A 63 -17.29 10.06 3.29
N THR A 64 -17.10 9.03 4.10
CA THR A 64 -17.68 8.93 5.45
C THR A 64 -16.84 9.62 6.52
N ALA A 65 -15.68 10.19 6.15
CA ALA A 65 -14.85 10.95 7.05
C ALA A 65 -15.46 12.34 7.29
N SER A 66 -15.89 12.60 8.53
CA SER A 66 -16.42 13.90 8.95
C SER A 66 -15.35 14.66 9.73
N GLY A 67 -15.10 15.92 9.40
CA GLY A 67 -14.17 16.80 10.12
C GLY A 67 -13.46 17.82 9.24
N VAL A 68 -13.23 19.02 9.79
CA VAL A 68 -12.69 20.19 9.04
C VAL A 68 -11.16 20.11 8.84
N ASN A 69 -10.44 19.34 9.66
CA ASN A 69 -8.97 19.38 9.72
C ASN A 69 -8.24 18.10 9.27
N ASN A 70 -8.94 17.08 8.79
CA ASN A 70 -8.32 15.80 8.44
C ASN A 70 -8.61 15.44 6.98
N SER A 71 -7.62 15.65 6.11
CA SER A 71 -7.69 15.31 4.69
C SER A 71 -6.79 14.11 4.39
N PHE A 72 -7.12 13.40 3.32
CA PHE A 72 -6.22 12.40 2.76
C PHE A 72 -5.03 13.11 2.11
N PHE A 73 -3.94 12.38 1.92
CA PHE A 73 -2.80 12.93 1.21
C PHE A 73 -3.18 13.19 -0.27
N HIS A 74 -2.58 14.19 -0.91
CA HIS A 74 -2.86 14.53 -2.31
C HIS A 74 -1.92 13.75 -3.25
N ALA A 75 -2.45 12.71 -3.91
CA ALA A 75 -1.68 11.78 -4.74
C ALA A 75 -0.79 12.44 -5.82
N TYR A 76 -1.19 13.59 -6.37
CA TYR A 76 -0.41 14.30 -7.40
C TYR A 76 0.55 15.37 -6.90
N PHE A 77 0.34 15.92 -5.69
CA PHE A 77 1.00 17.17 -5.28
C PHE A 77 1.89 16.98 -4.06
N GLU A 78 1.60 15.99 -3.22
CA GLU A 78 2.43 15.70 -2.06
C GLU A 78 3.55 14.74 -2.45
N LYS A 79 4.79 15.23 -2.29
CA LYS A 79 6.00 14.46 -2.55
C LYS A 79 6.48 13.80 -1.26
N LEU A 80 6.69 12.50 -1.30
CA LEU A 80 7.39 11.77 -0.26
C LEU A 80 8.90 11.97 -0.43
N PRO A 81 9.68 11.99 0.66
CA PRO A 81 11.14 12.04 0.58
C PRO A 81 11.70 10.74 -0.04
N ALA A 82 12.96 10.77 -0.48
CA ALA A 82 13.66 9.63 -1.07
C ALA A 82 14.10 8.57 -0.04
N ILE A 83 13.37 8.46 1.07
CA ILE A 83 13.57 7.51 2.16
C ILE A 83 12.23 6.84 2.50
N PRO A 84 12.23 5.60 3.03
CA PRO A 84 11.00 4.92 3.39
C PRO A 84 10.23 5.69 4.48
N VAL A 85 9.00 6.06 4.16
CA VAL A 85 8.01 6.64 5.07
C VAL A 85 6.96 5.58 5.43
N PHE A 86 6.66 4.68 4.49
CA PHE A 86 5.78 3.55 4.75
C PHE A 86 6.61 2.33 5.14
N VAL A 87 6.45 1.86 6.38
CA VAL A 87 7.29 0.80 6.95
C VAL A 87 6.46 -0.38 7.44
N CYS A 88 7.06 -1.56 7.38
CA CYS A 88 6.53 -2.81 7.90
C CYS A 88 7.44 -3.30 9.03
N GLU A 89 6.85 -3.92 10.03
CA GLU A 89 7.51 -4.60 11.12
C GLU A 89 6.98 -6.03 11.16
N THR A 90 7.89 -7.00 11.18
CA THR A 90 7.59 -8.43 11.16
C THR A 90 8.31 -9.09 12.31
N ASN A 91 7.58 -9.79 13.15
CA ASN A 91 8.12 -10.54 14.29
C ASN A 91 7.48 -11.92 14.35
N PHE A 92 8.09 -12.82 15.11
CA PHE A 92 7.47 -14.10 15.46
C PHE A 92 6.97 -14.06 16.90
N ASN A 93 5.75 -14.56 17.09
CA ASN A 93 5.20 -14.81 18.41
C ASN A 93 4.51 -16.18 18.41
N ASN A 94 4.92 -17.10 19.27
CA ASN A 94 4.35 -18.45 19.38
C ASN A 94 4.23 -19.19 18.02
N ASN A 95 5.30 -19.16 17.22
CA ASN A 95 5.36 -19.72 15.86
C ASN A 95 4.29 -19.14 14.93
N MET A 96 3.94 -17.86 15.10
CA MET A 96 3.09 -17.11 14.18
C MET A 96 3.81 -15.84 13.76
N LEU A 97 3.81 -15.59 12.45
CA LEU A 97 4.27 -14.33 11.90
C LEU A 97 3.26 -13.23 12.27
N VAL A 98 3.74 -12.22 12.97
CA VAL A 98 3.01 -10.99 13.27
C VAL A 98 3.53 -9.92 12.31
N ILE A 99 2.61 -9.29 11.57
CA ILE A 99 2.90 -8.25 10.58
C ILE A 99 2.20 -6.96 11.04
N ASN A 100 2.92 -5.85 11.03
CA ASN A 100 2.35 -4.55 11.32
C ASN A 100 2.93 -3.47 10.41
N TYR A 101 2.05 -2.62 9.87
CA TYR A 101 2.41 -1.50 9.02
C TYR A 101 2.14 -0.17 9.72
N LYS A 102 3.00 0.82 9.45
CA LYS A 102 2.84 2.19 9.94
C LYS A 102 3.50 3.22 9.05
N VAL A 103 3.18 4.49 9.30
CA VAL A 103 3.84 5.65 8.71
C VAL A 103 4.95 6.11 9.66
N ASP A 104 6.20 6.08 9.20
CA ASP A 104 7.33 6.71 9.89
C ASP A 104 7.35 8.21 9.58
N LYS A 105 7.07 9.00 10.62
CA LYS A 105 6.96 10.46 10.52
C LYS A 105 8.26 11.21 10.77
N LYS A 106 9.37 10.53 11.11
CA LYS A 106 10.62 11.17 11.56
C LYS A 106 11.18 12.20 10.58
N HIS A 107 11.00 11.97 9.28
CA HIS A 107 11.63 12.76 8.23
C HIS A 107 10.63 13.40 7.26
N ILE A 108 9.38 13.59 7.70
CA ILE A 108 8.36 14.28 6.92
C ILE A 108 7.75 15.44 7.72
N LYS A 109 7.22 16.42 6.99
CA LYS A 109 6.54 17.57 7.61
C LYS A 109 5.32 17.08 8.41
N PRO A 110 5.02 17.69 9.58
CA PRO A 110 3.89 17.28 10.42
C PRO A 110 2.55 17.21 9.68
N ASP A 111 2.25 18.18 8.80
CA ASP A 111 1.03 18.20 7.99
C ASP A 111 0.90 16.95 7.09
N LEU A 112 1.95 16.61 6.35
CA LEU A 112 1.98 15.41 5.51
C LEU A 112 1.86 14.13 6.36
N GLY A 113 2.57 14.07 7.49
CA GLY A 113 2.47 12.94 8.43
C GLY A 113 1.05 12.74 8.95
N ASN A 114 0.37 13.82 9.32
CA ASN A 114 -1.00 13.77 9.81
C ASN A 114 -1.98 13.29 8.73
N LYS A 115 -1.83 13.74 7.48
CA LYS A 115 -2.66 13.27 6.35
C LYS A 115 -2.45 11.79 6.05
N LEU A 116 -1.20 11.33 6.04
CA LEU A 116 -0.86 9.93 5.83
C LEU A 116 -1.42 9.04 6.94
N ASP A 117 -1.23 9.41 8.21
CA ASP A 117 -1.78 8.70 9.37
C ASP A 117 -3.31 8.66 9.33
N PHE A 118 -3.94 9.79 9.03
CA PHE A 118 -5.38 9.89 8.94
C PHE A 118 -5.93 8.97 7.85
N GLN A 119 -5.36 9.01 6.65
CA GLN A 119 -5.73 8.10 5.57
C GLN A 119 -5.49 6.64 5.96
N PHE A 120 -4.33 6.31 6.51
CA PHE A 120 -3.94 4.97 6.91
C PHE A 120 -4.95 4.37 7.90
N THR A 121 -5.32 5.16 8.91
CA THR A 121 -6.33 4.81 9.90
C THR A 121 -7.71 4.69 9.27
N ARG A 122 -8.13 5.69 8.48
CA ARG A 122 -9.49 5.76 7.93
C ARG A 122 -9.80 4.64 6.95
N THR A 123 -8.80 4.24 6.18
CA THR A 123 -8.90 3.14 5.21
C THR A 123 -8.66 1.77 5.84
N LYS A 124 -8.37 1.72 7.14
CA LYS A 124 -7.97 0.52 7.90
C LYS A 124 -6.85 -0.23 7.20
N LEU A 125 -5.85 0.52 6.70
CA LEU A 125 -4.89 0.01 5.73
C LEU A 125 -4.00 -1.09 6.32
N ASN A 126 -3.62 -0.98 7.61
CA ASN A 126 -2.85 -2.02 8.30
C ASN A 126 -3.52 -3.40 8.17
N ASN A 127 -4.77 -3.53 8.62
CA ASN A 127 -5.50 -4.79 8.62
C ASN A 127 -5.67 -5.37 7.21
N ARG A 128 -5.88 -4.49 6.22
CA ARG A 128 -5.99 -4.90 4.82
C ARG A 128 -4.66 -5.43 4.31
N LEU A 129 -3.57 -4.72 4.55
CA LEU A 129 -2.24 -5.13 4.11
C LEU A 129 -1.75 -6.39 4.81
N ILE A 130 -2.07 -6.61 6.09
CA ILE A 130 -1.77 -7.88 6.77
C ILE A 130 -2.38 -9.05 6.00
N LYS A 131 -3.65 -8.93 5.57
CA LYS A 131 -4.30 -9.96 4.75
C LYS A 131 -3.57 -10.19 3.42
N GLU A 132 -3.31 -9.11 2.67
CA GLU A 132 -2.59 -9.19 1.39
C GLU A 132 -1.17 -9.74 1.53
N SER A 133 -0.51 -9.46 2.67
CA SER A 133 0.84 -9.97 2.96
C SER A 133 0.83 -11.45 3.23
N ASN A 134 -0.17 -11.95 3.96
CA ASN A 134 -0.33 -13.38 4.18
C ASN A 134 -0.60 -14.10 2.85
N ASP A 135 -1.55 -13.61 2.04
CA ASP A 135 -1.86 -14.21 0.74
C ASP A 135 -0.60 -14.23 -0.15
N TYR A 136 0.13 -13.12 -0.25
CA TYR A 136 1.38 -13.04 -0.99
C TYR A 136 2.50 -13.94 -0.42
N LEU A 137 2.56 -14.12 0.90
CA LEU A 137 3.52 -15.01 1.53
C LEU A 137 3.24 -16.48 1.17
N PHE A 138 1.97 -16.87 1.13
CA PHE A 138 1.58 -18.21 0.68
C PHE A 138 1.91 -18.44 -0.80
N ASP A 139 1.76 -17.42 -1.66
CA ASP A 139 2.18 -17.51 -3.07
C ASP A 139 3.70 -17.76 -3.20
N LEU A 140 4.50 -17.28 -2.24
CA LEU A 140 5.94 -17.47 -2.20
C LEU A 140 6.38 -18.78 -1.52
N LYS A 141 5.45 -19.55 -0.92
CA LYS A 141 5.77 -20.72 -0.08
C LYS A 141 6.75 -21.67 -0.74
N ALA A 142 6.44 -22.14 -1.95
CA ALA A 142 7.27 -23.14 -2.65
C ALA A 142 8.69 -22.61 -2.94
N SER A 143 8.80 -21.32 -3.29
CA SER A 143 10.11 -20.68 -3.50
C SER A 143 10.89 -20.53 -2.19
N ILE A 144 10.21 -20.24 -1.08
CA ILE A 144 10.84 -20.12 0.25
C ILE A 144 11.37 -21.49 0.70
N GLU A 145 10.56 -22.54 0.59
CA GLU A 145 10.96 -23.92 0.93
C GLU A 145 12.15 -24.37 0.09
N LEU A 146 12.09 -24.20 -1.24
CA LEU A 146 13.18 -24.54 -2.15
C LEU A 146 14.49 -23.81 -1.81
N MET A 147 14.41 -22.51 -1.53
CA MET A 147 15.59 -21.70 -1.22
C MET A 147 16.16 -22.04 0.17
N TYR A 148 15.29 -22.41 1.11
CA TYR A 148 15.72 -22.90 2.42
C TYR A 148 16.43 -24.26 2.31
N ASP A 149 15.89 -25.20 1.54
CA ASP A 149 16.54 -26.49 1.33
C ASP A 149 17.91 -26.35 0.64
N SER A 150 18.10 -25.30 -0.17
CA SER A 150 19.35 -25.04 -0.87
C SER A 150 20.43 -24.35 -0.02
N ASP A 151 20.08 -23.40 0.84
CA ASP A 151 21.05 -22.54 1.55
C ASP A 151 20.51 -22.02 2.91
N ASN A 152 19.63 -22.80 3.55
CA ASN A 152 18.98 -22.51 4.82
C ASN A 152 18.48 -21.05 4.91
N ASP A 153 18.82 -20.33 5.98
CA ASP A 153 18.38 -18.96 6.21
C ASP A 153 18.96 -17.97 5.19
N ASN A 154 20.18 -18.22 4.69
CA ASN A 154 20.80 -17.39 3.66
C ASN A 154 20.03 -17.44 2.34
N GLY A 155 19.54 -18.62 1.95
CA GLY A 155 18.72 -18.80 0.74
C GLY A 155 17.42 -18.00 0.82
N VAL A 156 16.73 -18.09 1.97
CA VAL A 156 15.50 -17.32 2.22
C VAL A 156 15.77 -15.81 2.23
N LYS A 157 16.82 -15.36 2.93
CA LYS A 157 17.22 -13.94 2.97
C LYS A 157 17.52 -13.41 1.56
N LYS A 158 18.28 -14.15 0.75
CA LYS A 158 18.60 -13.79 -0.64
C LYS A 158 17.34 -13.66 -1.51
N LEU A 159 16.42 -14.62 -1.41
CA LEU A 159 15.13 -14.57 -2.13
C LEU A 159 14.32 -13.33 -1.76
N LEU A 160 14.16 -13.07 -0.46
CA LEU A 160 13.36 -11.94 0.04
C LEU A 160 13.98 -10.59 -0.35
N LEU A 161 15.31 -10.45 -0.24
CA LEU A 161 16.02 -9.25 -0.66
C LEU A 161 15.95 -9.02 -2.18
N LYS A 162 16.08 -10.09 -2.98
CA LYS A 162 15.91 -9.99 -4.44
C LYS A 162 14.52 -9.50 -4.80
N ASN A 163 13.48 -10.12 -4.22
CA ASN A 163 12.10 -9.71 -4.43
C ASN A 163 11.86 -8.27 -3.94
N HIS A 164 12.46 -7.88 -2.81
CA HIS A 164 12.39 -6.51 -2.31
C HIS A 164 12.94 -5.51 -3.34
N THR A 165 14.13 -5.75 -3.88
CA THR A 165 14.75 -4.88 -4.90
C THR A 165 13.90 -4.78 -6.16
N ASP A 166 13.32 -5.90 -6.61
CA ASP A 166 12.45 -5.92 -7.79
C ASP A 166 11.16 -5.11 -7.57
N GLN A 167 10.53 -5.27 -6.40
CA GLN A 167 9.33 -4.49 -6.05
C GLN A 167 9.64 -3.01 -5.87
N SER A 168 10.77 -2.68 -5.24
CA SER A 168 11.25 -1.31 -5.05
C SER A 168 11.50 -0.61 -6.38
N THR A 169 12.13 -1.31 -7.32
CA THR A 169 12.39 -0.78 -8.67
C THR A 169 11.10 -0.55 -9.45
N LYS A 170 10.13 -1.45 -9.33
CA LYS A 170 8.89 -1.40 -10.10
C LYS A 170 7.83 -0.43 -9.53
N PHE A 171 7.74 -0.33 -8.21
CA PHE A 171 6.65 0.38 -7.53
C PHE A 171 7.13 1.44 -6.52
N GLY A 172 8.43 1.51 -6.28
CA GLY A 172 9.04 2.46 -5.35
C GLY A 172 9.22 1.92 -3.93
N ILE A 173 9.99 2.68 -3.16
CA ILE A 173 10.40 2.35 -1.79
C ILE A 173 9.25 2.30 -0.77
N ASN A 174 8.16 3.03 -1.05
CA ASN A 174 6.99 3.12 -0.16
C ASN A 174 5.87 2.13 -0.54
N PHE A 175 6.12 1.23 -1.50
CA PHE A 175 5.17 0.18 -1.82
C PHE A 175 5.15 -0.89 -0.72
N TRP A 176 3.96 -1.41 -0.40
CA TRP A 176 3.80 -2.29 0.76
C TRP A 176 4.61 -3.59 0.64
N LYS A 177 4.73 -4.18 -0.56
CA LYS A 177 5.57 -5.38 -0.76
C LYS A 177 7.04 -5.07 -0.53
N THR A 178 7.49 -3.88 -0.93
CA THR A 178 8.85 -3.41 -0.68
C THR A 178 9.13 -3.36 0.81
N ALA A 179 8.24 -2.74 1.60
CA ALA A 179 8.38 -2.67 3.05
C ALA A 179 8.29 -4.07 3.71
N PHE A 180 7.32 -4.88 3.29
CA PHE A 180 7.10 -6.23 3.82
C PHE A 180 8.32 -7.14 3.65
N LEU A 181 8.83 -7.25 2.42
CA LEU A 181 9.92 -8.15 2.09
C LEU A 181 11.22 -7.76 2.80
N LEU A 182 11.49 -6.45 2.94
CA LEU A 182 12.65 -5.96 3.69
C LEU A 182 12.53 -6.26 5.19
N SER A 183 11.32 -6.12 5.74
CA SER A 183 11.08 -6.47 7.14
C SER A 183 11.26 -7.97 7.35
N LEU A 184 10.65 -8.79 6.48
CA LEU A 184 10.67 -10.24 6.59
C LEU A 184 12.08 -10.81 6.42
N SER A 185 12.90 -10.24 5.52
CA SER A 185 14.30 -10.65 5.34
C SER A 185 15.18 -10.38 6.55
N LYS A 186 14.74 -9.48 7.45
CA LYS A 186 15.41 -9.16 8.72
C LYS A 186 14.84 -9.95 9.90
N CYS A 187 13.79 -10.73 9.68
CA CYS A 187 13.20 -11.57 10.71
C CYS A 187 13.94 -12.91 10.76
N ASP A 188 14.88 -13.05 11.70
CA ASP A 188 15.71 -14.26 11.80
C ASP A 188 14.88 -15.52 12.09
N ASP A 189 13.87 -15.42 12.96
CA ASP A 189 12.98 -16.55 13.27
C ASP A 189 12.25 -17.06 12.03
N PHE A 190 11.82 -16.16 11.15
CA PHE A 190 11.26 -16.54 9.85
C PHE A 190 12.31 -17.26 9.01
N CYS A 191 13.45 -16.60 8.77
CA CYS A 191 14.46 -17.06 7.82
C CYS A 191 15.07 -18.40 8.24
N LYS A 192 15.20 -18.66 9.55
CA LYS A 192 15.75 -19.90 10.10
C LYS A 192 14.79 -21.10 10.04
N GLY A 193 13.60 -20.96 9.45
CA GLY A 193 12.66 -22.07 9.24
C GLY A 193 11.36 -21.95 10.04
N GLY A 194 11.14 -20.86 10.79
CA GLY A 194 9.89 -20.64 11.52
C GLY A 194 8.65 -20.63 10.61
N PHE A 195 8.83 -20.39 9.32
CA PHE A 195 7.75 -20.48 8.32
C PHE A 195 7.16 -21.89 8.16
N ILE A 196 7.90 -22.96 8.47
CA ILE A 196 7.44 -24.34 8.30
C ILE A 196 6.19 -24.59 9.14
N GLU A 197 6.23 -24.22 10.43
CA GLU A 197 5.07 -24.34 11.32
C GLU A 197 3.99 -23.30 11.00
N HIS A 198 4.39 -22.11 10.57
CA HIS A 198 3.44 -21.08 10.14
C HIS A 198 2.56 -21.55 8.98
N PHE A 199 3.13 -22.24 7.99
CA PHE A 199 2.40 -22.74 6.82
C PHE A 199 1.54 -23.99 7.10
N LYS A 200 1.79 -24.72 8.19
CA LYS A 200 0.98 -25.89 8.59
C LYS A 200 -0.35 -25.54 9.26
N LYS A 201 -0.48 -24.35 9.86
CA LYS A 201 -1.64 -23.95 10.68
C LYS A 201 -2.88 -23.53 9.88
N LYS A 202 -3.19 -24.20 8.77
CA LYS A 202 -4.38 -23.92 7.95
C LYS A 202 -5.47 -24.98 8.17
#